data_AF-A0A963JCQ4-F1
#
_entry.id   AF-A0A963JCQ4-F1
#
_cell.length_a   1.000
_cell.length_b   1.000
_cell.length_c   1.000
_cell.angle_alpha   90.00
_cell.angle_beta   90.00
_cell.angle_gamma   90.00
#
_symmetry.space_group_name_H-M   'P 1'
#
loop_
_entity.id
_entity.type
_entity.pdbx_description
1 polymer ?
#
loop_
_entity_poly.entity_id
_entity_poly.type
_entity_poly.pdbx_seq_one_letter_code
_entity_poly.pdbx_strand_id
1 'polypeptide(L)'
;HTQLMRVDGVGQYALLGETIDDAAGEAFDKSAKLMGLGYPGGPALSRLAEQGDPKAFKLPRPLLHSGNLDFSFAGLKTAVMTQAKKLAGDLPARKADLAASTEAAIVEVLVKKSLAALAQTGLQRLVVAGGVGANRHLREQLTAACAARGVRVHYPELHLCTDNGAMIALAAAMRLQAGVAEATRSYAFDVKPRWSLDAIA
;
A
#
# COMPACT_ATOMS: atom_id res chain seq x y z
N HIS A 1 -2.43 3.34 6.21
CA HIS A 1 -1.57 2.25 6.72
C HIS A 1 -0.72 1.65 5.61
N THR A 2 0.46 1.13 5.94
CA THR A 2 1.28 0.27 5.06
C THR A 2 1.99 -0.74 5.93
N GLN A 3 1.55 -1.99 5.85
CA GLN A 3 1.99 -3.08 6.71
C GLN A 3 2.05 -4.38 5.90
N LEU A 4 2.99 -5.25 6.27
CA LEU A 4 3.05 -6.65 5.88
C LEU A 4 2.67 -7.49 7.10
N MET A 5 1.60 -8.27 6.97
CA MET A 5 1.10 -9.13 8.02
C MET A 5 1.16 -10.59 7.58
N ARG A 6 1.65 -11.46 8.46
CA ARG A 6 1.37 -12.90 8.36
C ARG A 6 0.00 -13.17 8.98
N VAL A 7 -0.81 -13.94 8.27
CA VAL A 7 -2.17 -14.30 8.69
C VAL A 7 -2.30 -15.82 8.68
N ASP A 8 -2.35 -16.42 9.87
CA ASP A 8 -2.54 -17.87 10.02
C ASP A 8 -4.02 -18.25 10.24
N GLY A 9 -4.85 -17.27 10.61
CA GLY A 9 -6.27 -17.42 10.86
C GLY A 9 -6.93 -16.12 11.33
N VAL A 10 -8.24 -16.15 11.58
CA VAL A 10 -8.96 -15.01 12.16
C VAL A 10 -8.44 -14.77 13.58
N GLY A 11 -7.96 -13.56 13.87
CA GLY A 11 -7.34 -13.22 15.16
C GLY A 11 -5.89 -13.69 15.31
N GLN A 12 -5.31 -14.34 14.28
CA GLN A 12 -3.92 -14.83 14.31
C GLN A 12 -3.09 -14.05 13.31
N TYR A 13 -2.66 -12.86 13.73
CA TYR A 13 -1.94 -11.90 12.91
C TYR A 13 -0.58 -11.57 13.52
N ALA A 14 0.49 -11.72 12.73
CA ALA A 14 1.83 -11.32 13.13
C ALA A 14 2.35 -10.23 12.20
N LEU A 15 2.78 -9.10 12.77
CA LEU A 15 3.40 -8.02 12.02
C LEU A 15 4.79 -8.46 11.54
N LEU A 16 5.01 -8.38 10.23
CA LEU A 16 6.30 -8.71 9.60
C LEU A 16 7.13 -7.45 9.32
N GLY A 17 6.46 -6.34 9.02
CA GLY A 17 7.09 -5.05 8.78
C GLY A 17 6.05 -3.98 8.50
N GLU A 18 6.39 -2.73 8.80
CA GLU A 18 5.50 -1.59 8.59
C GLU A 18 6.23 -0.35 8.10
N THR A 19 5.48 0.67 7.69
CA THR A 19 6.08 1.97 7.43
C THR A 19 6.56 2.60 8.73
N ILE A 20 7.80 3.09 8.72
CA ILE A 20 8.36 3.89 9.82
C ILE A 20 8.03 5.39 9.68
N ASP A 21 7.46 5.80 8.54
CA ASP A 21 7.06 7.17 8.24
C ASP A 21 5.73 7.25 7.49
N ASP A 22 5.69 7.86 6.31
CA ASP A 22 4.50 8.02 5.48
C ASP A 22 3.98 6.65 5.02
N ALA A 23 2.66 6.46 4.99
CA ALA A 23 2.08 5.31 4.31
C ALA A 23 2.17 5.48 2.79
N ALA A 24 2.13 4.37 2.03
CA ALA A 24 2.17 4.40 0.57
C ALA A 24 1.08 5.31 -0.03
N GLY A 25 -0.16 5.24 0.48
CA GLY A 25 -1.25 6.09 0.02
C GLY A 25 -1.00 7.57 0.28
N GLU A 26 -0.40 7.89 1.41
CA GLU A 26 0.00 9.25 1.75
C GLU A 26 1.16 9.75 0.89
N ALA A 27 2.11 8.87 0.53
CA ALA A 27 3.17 9.17 -0.42
C ALA A 27 2.61 9.51 -1.81
N PHE A 28 1.61 8.76 -2.27
CA PHE A 28 0.84 9.07 -3.48
C PHE A 28 0.16 10.44 -3.39
N ASP A 29 -0.62 10.70 -2.34
CA ASP A 29 -1.38 11.94 -2.16
C ASP A 29 -0.47 13.17 -2.02
N LYS A 30 0.59 13.08 -1.24
CA LYS A 30 1.57 14.17 -1.07
C LYS A 30 2.32 14.46 -2.36
N SER A 31 2.69 13.43 -3.12
CA SER A 31 3.36 13.60 -4.41
C SER A 31 2.43 14.24 -5.44
N ALA A 32 1.17 13.82 -5.48
CA ALA A 32 0.14 14.41 -6.32
C ALA A 32 -0.03 15.91 -6.03
N LYS A 33 -0.12 16.27 -4.74
CA LYS A 33 -0.21 17.67 -4.30
C LYS A 33 0.99 18.51 -4.74
N LEU A 34 2.21 17.97 -4.65
CA LEU A 34 3.43 18.65 -5.10
C LEU A 34 3.44 18.93 -6.61
N MET A 35 2.75 18.11 -7.40
CA MET A 35 2.58 18.28 -8.84
C MET A 35 1.37 19.15 -9.20
N GLY A 36 0.65 19.69 -8.20
CA GLY A 36 -0.57 20.47 -8.40
C GLY A 36 -1.75 19.63 -8.90
N LEU A 37 -1.79 18.34 -8.57
CA LEU A 37 -2.95 17.48 -8.83
C LEU A 37 -3.99 17.65 -7.72
N GLY A 38 -5.28 17.52 -8.06
CA GLY A 38 -6.39 17.62 -7.12
C GLY A 38 -6.47 16.45 -6.14
N TYR A 39 -7.45 16.51 -5.23
CA TYR A 39 -7.77 15.45 -4.27
C TYR A 39 -8.98 14.62 -4.76
N PRO A 40 -8.99 13.28 -4.62
CA PRO A 40 -7.95 12.41 -4.04
C PRO A 40 -6.72 12.28 -4.95
N GLY A 41 -5.53 12.41 -4.35
CA GLY A 41 -4.28 12.58 -5.08
C GLY A 41 -3.74 11.30 -5.70
N GLY A 42 -3.83 10.16 -5.00
CA GLY A 42 -3.35 8.87 -5.49
C GLY A 42 -3.98 8.44 -6.82
N PRO A 43 -5.33 8.43 -6.95
CA PRO A 43 -5.97 8.13 -8.24
C PRO A 43 -5.61 9.13 -9.34
N ALA A 44 -5.45 10.42 -9.01
CA ALA A 44 -5.06 11.44 -9.98
C ALA A 44 -3.63 11.25 -10.48
N LEU A 45 -2.69 10.92 -9.58
CA LEU A 45 -1.30 10.61 -9.93
C LEU A 45 -1.22 9.36 -10.80
N SER A 46 -1.92 8.29 -10.42
CA SER A 46 -1.91 7.03 -11.17
C SER A 46 -2.47 7.20 -12.59
N ARG A 47 -3.60 7.93 -12.76
CA ARG A 47 -4.12 8.24 -14.11
C ARG A 47 -3.16 9.07 -14.95
N LEU A 48 -2.40 9.96 -14.34
CA LEU A 48 -1.41 10.77 -15.06
C LEU A 48 -0.16 9.95 -15.40
N ALA A 49 0.22 9.01 -14.53
CA ALA A 49 1.35 8.10 -14.73
C ALA A 49 1.19 7.22 -15.98
N GLU A 50 -0.04 6.86 -16.36
CA GLU A 50 -0.32 6.09 -17.60
C GLU A 50 0.17 6.78 -18.88
N GLN A 51 0.42 8.10 -18.83
CA GLN A 51 0.85 8.91 -19.97
C GLN A 51 2.35 9.22 -19.95
N GLY A 52 3.09 8.74 -18.94
CA GLY A 52 4.49 9.08 -18.73
C GLY A 52 5.44 7.89 -18.84
N ASP A 53 6.73 8.18 -18.93
CA ASP A 53 7.76 7.16 -18.83
C ASP A 53 8.15 6.90 -17.35
N PRO A 54 7.94 5.69 -16.81
CA PRO A 54 8.33 5.34 -15.44
C PRO A 54 9.84 5.35 -15.20
N LYS A 55 10.66 5.44 -16.25
CA LYS A 55 12.12 5.50 -16.19
C LYS A 55 12.68 6.90 -16.40
N ALA A 56 11.84 7.90 -16.65
CA ALA A 56 12.28 9.26 -16.95
C ALA A 56 13.07 9.92 -15.80
N PHE A 57 12.73 9.63 -14.55
CA PHE A 57 13.39 10.20 -13.38
C PHE A 57 13.81 9.13 -12.36
N LYS A 58 15.09 9.16 -11.98
CA LYS A 58 15.66 8.27 -10.97
C LYS A 58 15.31 8.76 -9.56
N LEU A 59 14.19 8.30 -9.03
CA LEU A 59 13.75 8.56 -7.66
C LEU A 59 14.28 7.48 -6.67
N PRO A 60 14.46 7.81 -5.38
CA PRO A 60 14.95 6.84 -4.39
C PRO A 60 13.92 5.75 -4.10
N ARG A 61 14.39 4.55 -3.73
CA ARG A 61 13.60 3.44 -3.20
C ARG A 61 14.08 3.14 -1.76
N PRO A 62 13.64 3.93 -0.75
CA PRO A 62 14.17 3.81 0.61
C PRO A 62 13.93 2.42 1.21
N LEU A 63 14.86 1.99 2.08
CA LEU A 63 14.84 0.69 2.76
C LEU A 63 14.74 -0.55 1.86
N LEU A 64 14.86 -0.42 0.53
CA LEU A 64 14.75 -1.57 -0.37
C LEU A 64 15.83 -2.63 -0.13
N HIS A 65 16.99 -2.19 0.35
CA HIS A 65 18.17 -3.02 0.59
C HIS A 65 18.53 -3.14 2.09
N SER A 66 17.62 -2.78 3.00
CA SER A 66 17.87 -2.82 4.45
C SER A 66 17.91 -4.23 5.05
N GLY A 67 17.44 -5.25 4.33
CA GLY A 67 17.31 -6.62 4.83
C GLY A 67 16.08 -6.88 5.70
N ASN A 68 15.45 -5.83 6.25
CA ASN A 68 14.17 -5.92 6.96
C ASN A 68 12.96 -5.78 6.00
N LEU A 69 11.74 -5.90 6.53
CA LEU A 69 10.49 -5.76 5.78
C LEU A 69 9.81 -4.40 5.96
N ASP A 70 10.49 -3.45 6.59
CA ASP A 70 9.95 -2.11 6.84
C ASP A 70 9.95 -1.24 5.58
N PHE A 71 9.06 -0.26 5.57
CA PHE A 71 8.85 0.70 4.50
C PHE A 71 9.25 2.11 4.94
N SER A 72 9.65 2.94 3.97
CA SER A 72 9.85 4.38 4.16
C SER A 72 9.59 5.08 2.84
N PHE A 73 8.76 6.12 2.88
CA PHE A 73 8.38 6.94 1.72
C PHE A 73 8.60 8.44 1.94
N ALA A 74 8.94 8.90 3.15
CA ALA A 74 9.18 10.32 3.42
C ALA A 74 10.31 10.90 2.54
N GLY A 75 11.39 10.14 2.31
CA GLY A 75 12.48 10.55 1.42
C GLY A 75 12.06 10.70 -0.04
N LEU A 76 11.07 9.92 -0.49
CA LEU A 76 10.55 9.98 -1.86
C LEU A 76 9.86 11.33 -2.12
N LYS A 77 9.04 11.81 -1.17
CA LYS A 77 8.39 13.11 -1.27
C LYS A 77 9.40 14.24 -1.51
N THR A 78 10.49 14.25 -0.75
CA THR A 78 11.54 15.26 -0.88
C THR A 78 12.23 15.19 -2.24
N ALA A 79 12.47 13.99 -2.76
CA ALA A 79 13.02 13.79 -4.09
C ALA A 79 12.06 14.27 -5.19
N VAL A 80 10.76 13.95 -5.09
CA VAL A 80 9.73 14.42 -6.02
C VAL A 80 9.63 15.94 -6.03
N MET A 81 9.56 16.57 -4.84
CA MET A 81 9.55 18.03 -4.72
C MET A 81 10.80 18.66 -5.35
N THR A 82 11.97 18.07 -5.10
CA THR A 82 13.24 18.56 -5.66
C THR A 82 13.23 18.44 -7.18
N GLN A 83 12.75 17.33 -7.72
CA GLN A 83 12.65 17.12 -9.16
C GLN A 83 11.65 18.09 -9.81
N ALA A 84 10.49 18.29 -9.19
CA ALA A 84 9.49 19.27 -9.65
C ALA A 84 10.06 20.70 -9.68
N LYS A 85 10.82 21.10 -8.64
CA LYS A 85 11.52 22.40 -8.60
C LYS A 85 12.58 22.54 -9.68
N LYS A 86 13.35 21.47 -9.96
CA LYS A 86 14.35 21.46 -11.04
C LYS A 86 13.72 21.62 -12.42
N LEU A 87 12.55 21.01 -12.64
CA LEU A 87 11.80 21.16 -13.88
C LEU A 87 11.24 22.57 -14.03
N ALA A 88 10.87 23.25 -12.93
CA ALA A 88 10.37 24.62 -12.93
C ALA A 88 9.31 24.86 -14.03
N GLY A 89 9.62 25.68 -15.04
CA GLY A 89 8.73 25.97 -16.17
C GLY A 89 8.40 24.77 -17.06
N ASP A 90 9.24 23.74 -17.07
CA ASP A 90 9.04 22.50 -17.85
C ASP A 90 8.15 21.48 -17.12
N LEU A 91 7.80 21.73 -15.85
CA LEU A 91 6.98 20.81 -15.06
C LEU A 91 5.66 20.44 -15.75
N PRO A 92 4.89 21.36 -16.37
CA PRO A 92 3.66 20.98 -17.07
C PRO A 92 3.88 19.93 -18.16
N ALA A 93 4.98 20.02 -18.92
CA ALA A 93 5.30 19.09 -20.01
C ALA A 93 5.85 17.74 -19.49
N ARG A 94 6.51 17.75 -18.33
CA ARG A 94 7.16 16.55 -17.73
C ARG A 94 6.39 15.96 -16.55
N LYS A 95 5.17 16.45 -16.30
CA LYS A 95 4.36 16.04 -15.14
C LYS A 95 3.98 14.56 -15.20
N ALA A 96 3.67 14.05 -16.39
CA ALA A 96 3.33 12.64 -16.60
C ALA A 96 4.52 11.72 -16.29
N ASP A 97 5.70 12.04 -16.82
CA ASP A 97 6.94 11.34 -16.52
C ASP A 97 7.28 11.33 -15.02
N LEU A 98 7.09 12.46 -14.34
CA LEU A 98 7.34 12.56 -12.90
C LEU A 98 6.32 11.74 -12.10
N ALA A 99 5.05 11.75 -12.49
CA ALA A 99 4.02 10.90 -11.90
C ALA A 99 4.34 9.41 -12.12
N ALA A 100 4.69 9.00 -13.33
CA ALA A 100 5.05 7.63 -13.68
C ALA A 100 6.28 7.14 -12.91
N SER A 101 7.34 7.96 -12.85
CA SER A 101 8.54 7.64 -12.09
C SER A 101 8.27 7.53 -10.59
N THR A 102 7.34 8.35 -10.07
CA THR A 102 6.92 8.32 -8.66
C THR A 102 6.13 7.05 -8.34
N GLU A 103 5.12 6.72 -9.15
CA GLU A 103 4.33 5.49 -9.02
C GLU A 103 5.24 4.26 -9.09
N ALA A 104 6.15 4.22 -10.07
CA ALA A 104 7.10 3.13 -10.22
C ALA A 104 7.99 2.95 -8.98
N ALA A 105 8.45 4.04 -8.35
CA ALA A 105 9.24 3.97 -7.13
C ALA A 105 8.46 3.37 -5.94
N ILE A 106 7.21 3.78 -5.76
CA ILE A 106 6.35 3.26 -4.68
C ILE A 106 6.03 1.78 -4.93
N VAL A 107 5.57 1.46 -6.14
CA VAL A 107 5.18 0.09 -6.53
C VAL A 107 6.36 -0.87 -6.42
N GLU A 108 7.55 -0.47 -6.87
CA GLU A 108 8.74 -1.32 -6.80
C GLU A 108 9.10 -1.72 -5.35
N VAL A 109 9.01 -0.78 -4.41
CA VAL A 109 9.25 -1.06 -2.98
C VAL A 109 8.20 -2.03 -2.44
N LEU A 110 6.92 -1.78 -2.71
CA LEU A 110 5.81 -2.65 -2.28
C LEU A 110 5.96 -4.08 -2.82
N VAL A 111 6.27 -4.21 -4.11
CA VAL A 111 6.47 -5.51 -4.78
C VAL A 111 7.64 -6.24 -4.14
N LYS A 112 8.83 -5.62 -4.09
CA LYS A 112 10.03 -6.29 -3.59
C LYS A 112 9.90 -6.71 -2.12
N LYS A 113 9.31 -5.87 -1.27
CA LYS A 113 9.09 -6.19 0.16
C LYS A 113 8.03 -7.30 0.33
N SER A 114 6.98 -7.30 -0.49
CA SER A 114 5.99 -8.39 -0.47
C SER A 114 6.60 -9.73 -0.88
N LEU A 115 7.45 -9.74 -1.92
CA LEU A 115 8.16 -10.94 -2.36
C LEU A 115 9.20 -11.42 -1.34
N ALA A 116 9.88 -10.49 -0.66
CA ALA A 116 10.80 -10.82 0.43
C ALA A 116 10.04 -11.46 1.61
N ALA A 117 8.88 -10.93 1.99
CA ALA A 117 8.04 -11.51 3.04
C ALA A 117 7.56 -12.92 2.67
N LEU A 118 7.13 -13.14 1.42
CA LEU A 118 6.76 -14.47 0.93
C LEU A 118 7.94 -15.46 1.00
N ALA A 119 9.15 -15.02 0.63
CA ALA A 119 10.36 -15.85 0.73
C ALA A 119 10.73 -16.18 2.18
N GLN A 120 10.62 -15.22 3.11
CA GLN A 120 10.93 -15.43 4.53
C GLN A 120 9.91 -16.34 5.23
N THR A 121 8.63 -16.26 4.85
CA THR A 121 7.54 -17.00 5.51
C THR A 121 7.25 -18.35 4.86
N GLY A 122 7.65 -18.56 3.60
CA GLY A 122 7.29 -19.74 2.81
C GLY A 122 5.82 -19.80 2.39
N LEU A 123 5.06 -18.72 2.58
CA LEU A 123 3.63 -18.67 2.21
C LEU A 123 3.45 -18.63 0.69
N GLN A 124 2.40 -19.32 0.22
CA GLN A 124 2.05 -19.41 -1.21
C GLN A 124 0.85 -18.52 -1.60
N ARG A 125 0.41 -17.65 -0.70
CA ARG A 125 -0.72 -16.74 -0.91
C ARG A 125 -0.36 -15.33 -0.45
N LEU A 126 -0.66 -14.36 -1.30
CA LEU A 126 -0.58 -12.93 -1.00
C LEU A 126 -1.97 -12.32 -1.11
N VAL A 127 -2.38 -11.53 -0.11
CA VAL A 127 -3.62 -10.73 -0.16
C VAL A 127 -3.22 -9.26 -0.14
N VAL A 128 -3.76 -8.48 -1.06
CA VAL A 128 -3.50 -7.02 -1.14
C VAL A 128 -4.79 -6.27 -0.85
N ALA A 129 -4.82 -5.57 0.28
CA ALA A 129 -5.97 -4.80 0.75
C ALA A 129 -5.63 -3.31 0.91
N GLY A 130 -6.68 -2.48 1.07
CA GLY A 130 -6.58 -1.03 1.20
C GLY A 130 -6.59 -0.30 -0.14
N GLY A 131 -6.80 1.03 -0.09
CA GLY A 131 -7.02 1.86 -1.29
C GLY A 131 -5.87 1.82 -2.31
N VAL A 132 -4.61 1.73 -1.86
CA VAL A 132 -3.46 1.56 -2.77
C VAL A 132 -3.49 0.22 -3.50
N GLY A 133 -4.13 -0.80 -2.92
CA GLY A 133 -4.38 -2.09 -3.57
C GLY A 133 -5.28 -1.99 -4.81
N ALA A 134 -5.95 -0.86 -5.06
CA ALA A 134 -6.68 -0.59 -6.30
C ALA A 134 -5.78 -0.06 -7.44
N ASN A 135 -4.51 0.28 -7.16
CA ASN A 135 -3.58 0.78 -8.16
C ASN A 135 -3.28 -0.31 -9.21
N ARG A 136 -3.55 0.02 -10.48
CA ARG A 136 -3.42 -0.93 -11.60
C ARG A 136 -1.98 -1.42 -11.77
N HIS A 137 -1.01 -0.51 -11.75
CA HIS A 137 0.40 -0.85 -11.92
C HIS A 137 0.90 -1.80 -10.82
N LEU A 138 0.50 -1.57 -9.57
CA LEU A 138 0.79 -2.45 -8.43
C LEU A 138 0.20 -3.86 -8.64
N ARG A 139 -1.07 -3.95 -9.06
CA ARG A 139 -1.74 -5.24 -9.31
C ARG A 139 -1.02 -6.00 -10.41
N GLU A 140 -0.71 -5.35 -11.53
CA GLU A 140 -0.01 -5.96 -12.67
C GLU A 140 1.36 -6.51 -12.24
N GLN A 141 2.17 -5.70 -11.55
CA GLN A 141 3.51 -6.09 -11.11
C GLN A 141 3.48 -7.24 -10.08
N LEU A 142 2.61 -7.16 -9.06
CA LEU A 142 2.47 -8.22 -8.07
C LEU A 142 1.95 -9.51 -8.71
N THR A 143 0.97 -9.43 -9.61
CA THR A 143 0.42 -10.60 -10.32
C THR A 143 1.50 -11.30 -11.12
N ALA A 144 2.24 -10.57 -11.94
CA ALA A 144 3.32 -11.13 -12.74
C ALA A 144 4.43 -11.75 -11.85
N ALA A 145 4.85 -11.03 -10.81
CA ALA A 145 5.92 -11.49 -9.94
C ALA A 145 5.54 -12.68 -9.05
N CYS A 146 4.28 -12.76 -8.62
CA CYS A 146 3.76 -13.90 -7.86
C CYS A 146 3.58 -15.12 -8.76
N ALA A 147 3.03 -14.94 -9.97
CA ALA A 147 2.87 -16.02 -10.95
C ALA A 147 4.21 -16.69 -11.29
N ALA A 148 5.27 -15.91 -11.49
CA ALA A 148 6.62 -16.42 -11.73
C ALA A 148 7.21 -17.26 -10.57
N ARG A 149 6.59 -17.22 -9.38
CA ARG A 149 6.99 -17.95 -8.16
C ARG A 149 5.97 -19.01 -7.73
N GLY A 150 4.92 -19.24 -8.52
CA GLY A 150 3.83 -20.13 -8.14
C GLY A 150 3.01 -19.65 -6.93
N VAL A 151 3.08 -18.36 -6.60
CA VAL A 151 2.31 -17.74 -5.51
C VAL A 151 0.98 -17.23 -6.07
N ARG A 152 -0.12 -17.50 -5.35
CA ARG A 152 -1.44 -16.94 -5.68
C ARG A 152 -1.58 -15.56 -5.05
N VAL A 153 -2.01 -14.58 -5.85
CA VAL A 153 -2.33 -13.25 -5.35
C VAL A 153 -3.84 -13.02 -5.39
N HIS A 154 -4.37 -12.40 -4.34
CA HIS A 154 -5.78 -12.09 -4.18
C HIS A 154 -5.97 -10.58 -4.00
N TYR A 155 -6.94 -10.04 -4.73
CA TYR A 155 -7.35 -8.65 -4.64
C TYR A 155 -8.87 -8.61 -4.38
N PRO A 156 -9.34 -7.76 -3.46
CA PRO A 156 -10.76 -7.43 -3.39
C PRO A 156 -11.22 -6.76 -4.69
N GLU A 157 -12.52 -6.84 -4.92
CA GLU A 157 -13.19 -5.96 -5.89
C GLU A 157 -12.90 -4.50 -5.56
N LEU A 158 -12.80 -3.64 -6.57
CA LEU A 158 -12.31 -2.26 -6.38
C LEU A 158 -13.13 -1.47 -5.36
N HIS A 159 -14.45 -1.65 -5.35
CA HIS A 159 -15.36 -0.97 -4.42
C HIS A 159 -15.24 -1.48 -2.97
N LEU A 160 -14.57 -2.62 -2.75
CA LEU A 160 -14.28 -3.20 -1.44
C LEU A 160 -12.85 -2.87 -0.96
N CYS A 161 -12.02 -2.23 -1.78
CA CYS A 161 -10.64 -1.87 -1.40
C CYS A 161 -10.57 -0.65 -0.46
N THR A 162 -11.53 0.26 -0.55
CA THR A 162 -11.63 1.44 0.32
C THR A 162 -12.51 1.16 1.54
N ASP A 163 -12.37 1.96 2.59
CA ASP A 163 -13.11 1.79 3.84
C ASP A 163 -14.63 1.74 3.59
N ASN A 164 -15.27 0.68 4.08
CA ASN A 164 -16.70 0.43 3.88
C ASN A 164 -17.30 -0.36 5.05
N GLY A 165 -18.62 -0.29 5.22
CA GLY A 165 -19.30 -1.02 6.30
C GLY A 165 -19.34 -2.54 6.12
N ALA A 166 -19.26 -3.04 4.88
CA ALA A 166 -19.34 -4.47 4.59
C ALA A 166 -18.14 -5.23 5.16
N MET A 167 -16.92 -4.67 5.07
CA MET A 167 -15.72 -5.28 5.65
C MET A 167 -15.81 -5.37 7.18
N ILE A 168 -16.44 -4.40 7.84
CA ILE A 168 -16.63 -4.39 9.29
C ILE A 168 -17.64 -5.48 9.70
N ALA A 169 -18.77 -5.57 9.00
CA ALA A 169 -19.77 -6.59 9.24
C ALA A 169 -19.20 -8.01 9.05
N LEU A 170 -18.42 -8.22 7.98
CA LEU A 170 -17.77 -9.50 7.70
C LEU A 170 -16.72 -9.84 8.78
N ALA A 171 -15.85 -8.89 9.14
CA ALA A 171 -14.83 -9.12 10.17
C ALA A 171 -15.47 -9.48 11.52
N ALA A 172 -16.54 -8.80 11.92
CA ALA A 172 -17.29 -9.12 13.13
C ALA A 172 -17.91 -10.53 13.07
N ALA A 173 -18.58 -10.87 11.96
CA ALA A 173 -19.17 -12.19 11.77
C ALA A 173 -18.12 -13.31 11.83
N MET A 174 -16.96 -13.12 11.20
CA MET A 174 -15.85 -14.08 11.23
C MET A 174 -15.28 -14.26 12.65
N ARG A 175 -15.19 -13.19 13.45
CA ARG A 175 -14.74 -13.27 14.85
C ARG A 175 -15.72 -14.05 15.72
N LEU A 176 -17.02 -13.84 15.53
CA LEU A 176 -18.05 -14.62 16.23
C LEU A 176 -17.98 -16.11 15.84
N GLN A 177 -17.87 -16.41 14.54
CA GLN A 177 -17.78 -17.79 14.03
C GLN A 177 -16.52 -18.52 14.49
N ALA A 178 -15.41 -17.80 14.64
CA ALA A 178 -14.15 -18.35 15.12
C ALA A 178 -14.11 -18.52 16.66
N GLY A 179 -15.16 -18.13 17.39
CA GLY A 179 -15.18 -18.16 18.86
C GLY A 179 -14.23 -17.15 19.51
N VAL A 180 -13.76 -16.18 18.74
CA VAL A 180 -12.82 -15.13 19.17
C VAL A 180 -13.56 -13.97 19.87
N ALA A 181 -14.85 -13.82 19.59
CA ALA A 181 -15.72 -12.83 20.22
C ALA A 181 -17.09 -13.45 20.51
N GLU A 182 -17.79 -12.87 21.49
CA GLU A 182 -19.17 -13.23 21.83
C GLU A 182 -20.13 -12.08 21.51
N ALA A 183 -21.32 -12.42 21.00
CA ALA A 183 -22.34 -11.42 20.73
C ALA A 183 -22.98 -10.95 22.04
N THR A 184 -23.05 -9.64 22.24
CA THR A 184 -23.65 -9.03 23.42
C THR A 184 -24.70 -7.99 23.04
N ARG A 185 -25.71 -7.81 23.89
CA ARG A 185 -26.69 -6.71 23.80
C ARG A 185 -26.27 -5.50 24.64
N SER A 186 -25.10 -5.54 25.26
CA SER A 186 -24.47 -4.36 25.85
C SER A 186 -23.85 -3.52 24.75
N TYR A 187 -24.39 -2.31 24.54
CA TYR A 187 -23.90 -1.40 23.50
C TYR A 187 -22.76 -0.49 23.97
N ALA A 188 -22.26 -0.67 25.20
CA ALA A 188 -21.11 0.06 25.69
C ALA A 188 -19.83 -0.52 25.06
N PHE A 189 -19.01 0.34 24.45
CA PHE A 189 -17.70 -0.01 23.93
C PHE A 189 -16.73 1.17 24.05
N ASP A 190 -15.44 0.86 24.17
CA ASP A 190 -14.38 1.85 24.11
C ASP A 190 -13.88 2.06 22.68
N VAL A 191 -13.45 3.28 22.38
CA VAL A 191 -12.75 3.59 21.14
C VAL A 191 -11.25 3.59 21.41
N LYS A 192 -10.49 2.84 20.60
CA LYS A 192 -9.03 2.83 20.64
C LYS A 192 -8.49 3.52 19.39
N PRO A 193 -8.12 4.82 19.44
CA PRO A 193 -7.57 5.54 18.29
C PRO A 193 -6.28 4.90 17.75
N ARG A 194 -5.55 4.20 18.61
CA ARG A 194 -4.40 3.36 18.26
C ARG A 194 -4.68 1.96 18.74
N TRP A 195 -4.95 1.06 17.80
CA TRP A 195 -5.20 -0.34 18.09
C TRP A 195 -4.40 -1.19 17.14
N SER A 196 -3.38 -1.88 17.68
CA SER A 196 -2.51 -2.72 16.87
C SER A 196 -3.23 -4.01 16.47
N LEU A 197 -3.06 -4.43 15.21
CA LEU A 197 -3.71 -5.63 14.66
C LEU A 197 -3.20 -6.93 15.29
N ASP A 198 -1.93 -6.99 15.66
CA ASP A 198 -1.29 -8.11 16.38
C ASP A 198 -1.71 -8.16 17.87
N ALA A 199 -2.29 -7.09 18.40
CA ALA A 199 -2.88 -7.07 19.74
C ALA A 199 -4.35 -7.55 19.75
N ILE A 200 -4.90 -7.93 18.59
CA ILE A 200 -6.26 -8.43 18.47
C ILE A 200 -6.22 -9.95 18.64
N ALA A 201 -6.72 -10.43 19.78
CA ALA A 201 -7.06 -11.85 19.99
C ALA A 201 -8.21 -12.26 19.08
#